data_AF-A0AAN0IUR4-F1
#
_entry.id   AF-A0AAN0IUR4-F1
#
_cell.length_a   1.000
_cell.length_b   1.000
_cell.length_c   1.000
_cell.angle_alpha   90.00
_cell.angle_beta   90.00
_cell.angle_gamma   90.00
#
_symmetry.space_group_name_H-M   'P 1'
#
loop_
_entity.id
_entity.type
_entity.pdbx_description
1 polymer ?
#
loop_
_entity_poly.entity_id
_entity_poly.type
_entity_poly.pdbx_seq_one_letter_code
_entity_poly.pdbx_strand_id
1 'polypeptide(L)'
;MASNEKQSFSMEPDPFDEIFLSEEKAERAGYEEGYEAGRKKGLSDGYDIGYKEGEGIGEEIGFYLGFGSTWVSLLRQEEETKRKDREKITKVLLSFVECVKEFPVLEVELKDYMEKLKQIRAQYRQVSEHNITMTRIISDTCIDIINIEIENGNRDNRGKEIT
;
A
#
# COMPACT_ATOMS: atom_id res chain seq x y z
N MET A 1 -35.54 -46.90 -61.32
CA MET A 1 -34.18 -46.34 -61.36
C MET A 1 -34.19 -45.17 -62.33
N ALA A 2 -34.15 -43.95 -61.81
CA ALA A 2 -33.76 -42.77 -62.56
C ALA A 2 -33.03 -41.89 -61.54
N SER A 3 -31.70 -41.97 -61.56
CA SER A 3 -30.81 -41.18 -60.71
C SER A 3 -30.93 -39.72 -61.14
N ASN A 4 -31.35 -38.85 -60.23
CA ASN A 4 -31.35 -37.41 -60.44
C ASN A 4 -30.03 -36.86 -59.89
N GLU A 5 -29.06 -36.63 -60.76
CA GLU A 5 -27.80 -35.96 -60.41
C GLU A 5 -28.09 -34.49 -60.10
N LYS A 6 -27.98 -34.12 -58.82
CA LYS A 6 -27.91 -32.73 -58.40
C LYS A 6 -26.54 -32.20 -58.82
N GLN A 7 -26.47 -31.56 -59.98
CA GLN A 7 -25.31 -30.79 -60.38
C GLN A 7 -25.27 -29.51 -59.53
N SER A 8 -24.45 -29.51 -58.49
CA SER A 8 -24.16 -28.31 -57.70
C SER A 8 -23.39 -27.32 -58.58
N PHE A 9 -24.06 -26.26 -59.02
CA PHE A 9 -23.41 -25.12 -59.65
C PHE A 9 -22.65 -24.33 -58.57
N SER A 10 -21.34 -24.59 -58.43
CA SER A 10 -20.46 -23.70 -57.67
C SER A 10 -20.13 -22.51 -58.58
N MET A 11 -20.69 -21.35 -58.26
CA MET A 11 -20.28 -20.08 -58.86
C MET A 11 -18.87 -19.80 -58.36
N GLU A 12 -17.87 -19.94 -59.22
CA GLU A 12 -16.52 -19.49 -58.88
C GLU A 12 -16.57 -17.96 -58.63
N PRO A 13 -15.92 -17.48 -57.55
CA PRO A 13 -15.94 -16.06 -57.23
C PRO A 13 -15.32 -15.25 -58.38
N ASP A 14 -16.01 -14.19 -58.81
CA ASP A 14 -15.53 -13.32 -59.90
C ASP A 14 -14.25 -12.59 -59.44
N PRO A 15 -13.13 -12.67 -60.18
CA PRO A 15 -11.91 -11.94 -59.84
C PRO A 15 -12.10 -10.41 -59.75
N PHE A 16 -13.13 -9.83 -60.37
CA PHE A 16 -13.46 -8.41 -60.19
C PHE A 16 -14.16 -8.11 -58.86
N ASP A 17 -14.90 -9.06 -58.28
CA ASP A 17 -15.50 -8.91 -56.94
C ASP A 17 -14.41 -8.84 -55.86
N GLU A 18 -13.28 -9.52 -56.07
CA GLU A 18 -12.15 -9.45 -55.15
C GLU A 18 -11.52 -8.05 -55.11
N ILE A 19 -11.36 -7.42 -56.28
CA ILE A 19 -10.83 -6.05 -56.40
C ILE A 19 -11.86 -5.03 -55.89
N PHE A 20 -13.14 -5.20 -56.22
CA PHE A 20 -14.19 -4.27 -55.78
C PHE A 20 -14.37 -4.29 -54.26
N LEU A 21 -14.21 -5.45 -53.61
CA LEU A 21 -14.36 -5.62 -52.16
C LEU A 21 -13.04 -5.49 -51.39
N SER A 22 -11.90 -5.26 -52.05
CA SER A 22 -10.59 -5.28 -51.38
C SER A 22 -10.44 -4.17 -50.33
N GLU A 23 -11.02 -3.00 -50.58
CA GLU A 23 -10.99 -1.87 -49.64
C GLU A 23 -11.78 -2.17 -48.37
N GLU A 24 -13.04 -2.63 -48.49
CA GLU A 24 -13.88 -3.00 -47.35
C GLU A 24 -13.26 -4.13 -46.53
N LYS A 25 -12.64 -5.13 -47.20
CA LYS A 25 -11.91 -6.21 -46.53
C LYS A 25 -10.72 -5.68 -45.74
N ALA A 26 -9.94 -4.77 -46.33
CA ALA A 26 -8.78 -4.17 -45.67
C ALA A 26 -9.19 -3.29 -44.49
N GLU A 27 -10.26 -2.51 -44.63
CA GLU A 27 -10.83 -1.68 -43.54
C GLU A 27 -11.29 -2.56 -42.38
N ARG A 28 -12.09 -3.61 -42.66
CA ARG A 28 -12.57 -4.55 -41.64
C ARG A 28 -11.41 -5.26 -40.95
N ALA A 29 -10.44 -5.75 -41.71
CA ALA A 29 -9.25 -6.41 -41.17
C ALA A 29 -8.44 -5.47 -40.27
N GLY A 30 -8.21 -4.22 -40.71
CA GLY A 30 -7.49 -3.22 -39.92
C GLY A 30 -8.24 -2.82 -38.64
N TYR A 31 -9.57 -2.70 -38.70
CA TYR A 31 -10.39 -2.43 -37.53
C TYR A 31 -10.32 -3.60 -36.52
N GLU A 32 -10.48 -4.83 -36.99
CA GLU A 32 -10.50 -6.01 -36.12
C GLU A 32 -9.12 -6.25 -35.49
N GLU A 33 -8.04 -6.10 -36.26
CA GLU A 33 -6.67 -6.13 -35.74
C GLU A 33 -6.43 -5.02 -34.70
N GLY A 34 -6.79 -3.78 -35.04
CA GLY A 34 -6.61 -2.63 -34.14
C GLY A 34 -7.43 -2.75 -32.85
N TYR A 35 -8.66 -3.23 -32.95
CA TYR A 35 -9.54 -3.47 -31.81
C TYR A 35 -8.98 -4.55 -30.90
N GLU A 36 -8.58 -5.70 -31.46
CA GLU A 36 -8.08 -6.82 -30.66
C GLU A 36 -6.72 -6.51 -30.02
N ALA A 37 -5.83 -5.83 -30.77
CA ALA A 37 -4.57 -5.33 -30.24
C ALA A 37 -4.79 -4.32 -29.10
N GLY A 38 -5.68 -3.36 -29.30
CA GLY A 38 -6.04 -2.36 -28.29
C GLY A 38 -6.67 -2.98 -27.05
N ARG A 39 -7.60 -3.92 -27.22
CA ARG A 39 -8.28 -4.65 -26.14
C ARG A 39 -7.28 -5.44 -25.31
N LYS A 40 -6.41 -6.22 -25.95
CA LYS A 40 -5.39 -7.03 -25.27
C LYS A 40 -4.40 -6.15 -24.51
N LYS A 41 -3.91 -5.09 -25.15
CA LYS A 41 -2.98 -4.16 -24.54
C LYS A 41 -3.62 -3.42 -23.37
N GLY A 42 -4.81 -2.85 -23.55
CA GLY A 42 -5.52 -2.15 -22.49
C GLY A 42 -5.81 -3.01 -21.27
N LEU A 43 -6.12 -4.30 -21.48
CA LEU A 43 -6.31 -5.26 -20.39
C LEU A 43 -5.00 -5.52 -19.62
N SER A 44 -3.90 -5.75 -20.34
CA SER A 44 -2.59 -6.00 -19.72
C SER A 44 -2.10 -4.76 -18.96
N ASP A 45 -2.08 -3.61 -19.63
CA ASP A 45 -1.61 -2.35 -19.05
C ASP A 45 -2.47 -1.95 -17.84
N GLY A 46 -3.79 -2.09 -17.95
CA GLY A 46 -4.72 -1.81 -16.85
C GLY A 46 -4.51 -2.71 -15.64
N TYR A 47 -4.27 -4.01 -15.88
CA TYR A 47 -3.95 -4.96 -14.81
C TYR A 47 -2.62 -4.62 -14.14
N ASP A 48 -1.56 -4.42 -14.92
CA ASP A 48 -0.22 -4.18 -14.38
C ASP A 48 -0.16 -2.88 -13.56
N ILE A 49 -0.78 -1.81 -14.07
CA ILE A 49 -0.86 -0.53 -13.35
C ILE A 49 -1.68 -0.70 -12.08
N GLY A 50 -2.87 -1.31 -12.17
CA GLY A 50 -3.75 -1.51 -11.01
C GLY A 50 -3.10 -2.37 -9.93
N TYR A 51 -2.42 -3.45 -10.33
CA TYR A 51 -1.70 -4.34 -9.44
C TYR A 51 -0.58 -3.61 -8.69
N LYS A 52 0.27 -2.89 -9.43
CA LYS A 52 1.41 -2.17 -8.84
C LYS A 52 0.97 -1.04 -7.90
N GLU A 53 -0.04 -0.26 -8.30
CA GLU A 53 -0.56 0.82 -7.45
C GLU A 53 -1.27 0.25 -6.21
N GLY A 54 -2.04 -0.84 -6.37
CA GLY A 54 -2.69 -1.53 -5.26
C GLY A 54 -1.69 -2.12 -4.26
N GLU A 55 -0.63 -2.77 -4.76
CA GLU A 55 0.48 -3.29 -3.96
C GLU A 55 1.14 -2.16 -3.16
N GLY A 56 1.50 -1.05 -3.81
CA GLY A 56 2.15 0.07 -3.15
C GLY A 56 1.30 0.70 -2.04
N ILE A 57 -0.01 0.84 -2.25
CA ILE A 57 -0.91 1.36 -1.22
C ILE A 57 -1.06 0.35 -0.07
N GLY A 58 -1.18 -0.94 -0.38
CA GLY A 58 -1.26 -2.00 0.63
C GLY A 58 -0.01 -2.06 1.51
N GLU A 59 1.18 -1.99 0.91
CA GLU A 59 2.45 -1.92 1.61
C GLU A 59 2.53 -0.68 2.51
N GLU A 60 2.15 0.50 2.00
CA GLU A 60 2.17 1.74 2.75
C GLU A 60 1.27 1.70 3.99
N ILE A 61 0.03 1.19 3.85
CA ILE A 61 -0.90 1.05 4.96
C ILE A 61 -0.38 0.02 5.98
N GLY A 62 0.15 -1.11 5.51
CA GLY A 62 0.76 -2.12 6.38
C GLY A 62 1.95 -1.57 7.17
N PHE A 63 2.81 -0.80 6.52
CA PHE A 63 3.94 -0.13 7.16
C PHE A 63 3.48 0.87 8.22
N TYR A 64 2.50 1.72 7.92
CA TYR A 64 1.96 2.69 8.89
C TYR A 64 1.38 2.03 10.13
N LEU A 65 0.63 0.94 9.93
CA LEU A 65 0.06 0.17 11.04
C LEU A 65 1.16 -0.45 11.91
N GLY A 66 2.17 -1.05 11.29
CA GLY A 66 3.32 -1.65 11.97
C GLY A 66 4.14 -0.62 12.74
N PHE A 67 4.45 0.51 12.10
CA PHE A 67 5.16 1.63 12.71
C PHE A 67 4.42 2.14 13.96
N GLY A 68 3.16 2.54 13.81
CA GLY A 68 2.38 3.10 14.90
C GLY A 68 2.21 2.13 16.06
N SER A 69 1.90 0.86 15.77
CA SER A 69 1.70 -0.18 16.79
C SER A 69 2.99 -0.48 17.56
N THR A 70 4.14 -0.55 16.87
CA THR A 70 5.45 -0.80 17.48
C THR A 70 5.83 0.30 18.46
N TRP A 71 5.68 1.56 18.05
CA TRP A 71 5.97 2.70 18.93
C TRP A 71 5.04 2.76 20.14
N VAL A 72 3.75 2.49 19.95
CA VAL A 72 2.81 2.40 21.09
C VAL A 72 3.26 1.33 22.08
N SER A 73 3.70 0.16 21.60
CA SER A 73 4.19 -0.92 22.47
C SER A 73 5.48 -0.53 23.21
N LEU A 74 6.45 0.07 22.51
CA LEU A 74 7.71 0.52 23.12
C LEU A 74 7.49 1.57 24.21
N LEU A 75 6.68 2.60 23.94
CA LEU A 75 6.41 3.67 24.90
C LEU A 75 5.64 3.17 26.14
N ARG A 76 4.91 2.06 26.03
CA ARG A 76 4.19 1.45 27.16
C ARG A 76 5.07 0.57 28.05
N GLN A 77 6.21 0.07 27.55
CA GLN A 77 7.08 -0.86 28.30
C GLN A 77 8.05 -0.18 29.26
N GLU A 78 8.41 1.08 29.02
CA GLU A 78 9.35 1.80 29.89
C GLU A 78 8.65 2.39 31.12
N GLU A 79 9.28 2.35 32.29
CA GLU A 79 8.75 2.95 33.51
C GLU A 79 9.43 4.29 33.90
N GLU A 80 8.58 5.21 34.35
CA GLU A 80 8.76 6.27 35.35
C GLU A 80 9.36 7.67 35.05
N THR A 81 10.33 7.93 34.17
CA THR A 81 11.05 9.22 34.32
C THR A 81 10.46 10.46 33.62
N LYS A 82 9.64 10.36 32.54
CA LYS A 82 9.04 11.55 31.87
C LYS A 82 7.61 11.33 31.32
N ARG A 83 6.62 11.21 32.22
CA ARG A 83 5.21 10.84 31.89
C ARG A 83 4.47 11.78 30.91
N LYS A 84 4.58 13.11 31.05
CA LYS A 84 3.64 14.04 30.38
C LYS A 84 3.81 14.12 28.85
N ASP A 85 5.04 14.16 28.35
CA ASP A 85 5.28 14.24 26.90
C ASP A 85 5.07 12.89 26.23
N ARG A 86 5.38 11.80 26.95
CA ARG A 86 5.10 10.44 26.52
C ARG A 86 3.60 10.16 26.38
N GLU A 87 2.79 10.47 27.38
CA GLU A 87 1.34 10.25 27.33
C GLU A 87 0.68 10.98 26.16
N LYS A 88 1.14 12.20 25.85
CA LYS A 88 0.67 12.96 24.69
C LYS A 88 1.03 12.25 23.39
N ILE A 89 2.30 11.86 23.22
CA ILE A 89 2.77 11.17 22.01
C ILE A 89 2.06 9.83 21.83
N THR A 90 1.88 9.05 22.89
CA THR A 90 1.15 7.78 22.84
C THR A 90 -0.31 7.97 22.40
N LYS A 91 -0.99 9.04 22.85
CA LYS A 91 -2.35 9.36 22.39
C LYS A 91 -2.39 9.72 20.90
N VAL A 92 -1.43 10.52 20.43
CA VAL A 92 -1.32 10.87 19.00
C VAL A 92 -1.10 9.61 18.15
N LEU A 93 -0.20 8.72 18.58
CA LEU A 93 0.06 7.44 17.90
C LEU A 93 -1.15 6.52 17.87
N LEU A 94 -1.91 6.42 18.98
CA LEU A 94 -3.13 5.60 19.03
C LEU A 94 -4.18 6.11 18.05
N SER A 95 -4.42 7.43 18.01
CA SER A 95 -5.35 8.05 17.06
C SER A 95 -4.91 7.83 15.61
N PHE A 96 -3.60 7.92 15.33
CA PHE A 96 -3.06 7.60 14.01
C PHE A 96 -3.29 6.13 13.63
N VAL A 97 -3.01 5.20 14.55
CA VAL A 97 -3.23 3.76 14.32
C VAL A 97 -4.71 3.45 14.07
N GLU A 98 -5.63 4.06 14.82
CA GLU A 98 -7.07 3.92 14.59
C GLU A 98 -7.47 4.41 13.19
N CYS A 99 -6.97 5.59 12.78
CA CYS A 99 -7.23 6.12 11.45
C CYS A 99 -6.72 5.20 10.33
N VAL A 100 -5.53 4.62 10.50
CA VAL A 100 -4.97 3.64 9.54
C VAL A 100 -5.80 2.36 9.50
N LYS A 101 -6.31 1.88 10.64
CA LYS A 101 -7.16 0.67 10.71
C LYS A 101 -8.53 0.83 10.07
N GLU A 102 -9.09 2.03 10.14
CA GLU A 102 -10.38 2.37 9.51
C GLU A 102 -10.26 2.57 8.00
N PHE A 103 -9.04 2.56 7.44
CA PHE A 103 -8.83 2.73 6.01
C PHE A 103 -9.36 1.52 5.23
N PRO A 104 -10.30 1.73 4.28
CA PRO A 104 -10.95 0.63 3.58
C PRO A 104 -10.11 0.16 2.39
N VAL A 105 -9.02 -0.56 2.67
CA VAL A 105 -8.03 -1.02 1.65
C VAL A 105 -8.66 -1.72 0.45
N LEU A 106 -9.78 -2.42 0.64
CA LEU A 106 -10.45 -3.21 -0.40
C LEU A 106 -11.55 -2.43 -1.16
N GLU A 107 -11.95 -1.24 -0.70
CA GLU A 107 -13.04 -0.46 -1.30
C GLU A 107 -12.48 0.67 -2.17
N VAL A 108 -11.72 0.32 -3.21
CA VAL A 108 -11.02 1.28 -4.08
C VAL A 108 -11.99 2.16 -4.89
N GLU A 109 -13.23 1.71 -5.07
CA GLU A 109 -14.31 2.44 -5.76
C GLU A 109 -14.92 3.56 -4.89
N LEU A 110 -14.52 3.65 -3.61
CA LEU A 110 -14.99 4.70 -2.71
C LEU A 110 -14.54 6.07 -3.23
N LYS A 111 -15.51 6.97 -3.44
CA LYS A 111 -15.29 8.32 -3.98
C LYS A 111 -14.19 9.11 -3.25
N ASP A 112 -14.04 8.88 -1.95
CA ASP A 112 -13.11 9.60 -1.08
C ASP A 112 -11.86 8.77 -0.71
N TYR A 113 -11.62 7.63 -1.36
CA TYR A 113 -10.49 6.72 -1.06
C TYR A 113 -9.14 7.44 -1.06
N MET A 114 -8.86 8.17 -2.15
CA MET A 114 -7.60 8.90 -2.31
C MET A 114 -7.46 10.06 -1.33
N GLU A 115 -8.57 10.65 -0.90
CA GLU A 115 -8.56 11.74 0.08
C GLU A 115 -8.27 11.20 1.49
N LYS A 116 -8.89 10.08 1.87
CA LYS A 116 -8.55 9.35 3.10
C LYS A 116 -7.09 8.92 3.14
N LEU A 117 -6.56 8.41 2.03
CA LEU A 117 -5.14 8.03 1.94
C LEU A 117 -4.21 9.25 2.13
N LYS A 118 -4.55 10.40 1.51
CA LYS A 118 -3.81 11.65 1.71
C LYS A 118 -3.84 12.12 3.17
N GLN A 119 -4.98 11.97 3.84
CA GLN A 119 -5.12 12.31 5.25
C GLN A 119 -4.20 11.45 6.13
N ILE A 120 -4.17 10.14 5.90
CA ILE A 120 -3.30 9.21 6.62
C ILE A 120 -1.82 9.57 6.38
N ARG A 121 -1.41 9.83 5.13
CA ARG A 121 -0.05 10.28 4.80
C ARG A 121 0.33 11.57 5.53
N ALA A 122 -0.61 12.51 5.66
CA ALA A 122 -0.38 13.76 6.37
C ALA A 122 -0.24 13.57 7.89
N GLN A 123 -1.03 12.67 8.48
CA GLN A 123 -0.88 12.31 9.89
C GLN A 123 0.43 11.56 10.15
N TYR A 124 0.81 10.63 9.27
CA TYR A 124 2.09 9.93 9.35
C TYR A 124 3.26 10.91 9.34
N ARG A 125 3.26 11.91 8.44
CA ARG A 125 4.29 12.95 8.41
C ARG A 125 4.43 13.66 9.76
N GLN A 126 3.32 14.11 10.34
CA GLN A 126 3.33 14.75 11.65
C GLN A 126 3.91 13.84 12.74
N VAL A 127 3.53 12.56 12.76
CA VAL A 127 4.04 11.59 13.75
C VAL A 127 5.53 11.29 13.50
N SER A 128 5.95 11.21 12.25
CA SER A 128 7.34 10.93 11.86
C SER A 128 8.31 12.06 12.25
N GLU A 129 7.85 13.31 12.26
CA GLU A 129 8.62 14.43 12.78
C GLU A 129 8.88 14.29 14.29
N HIS A 130 7.91 13.72 15.02
CA HIS A 130 8.08 13.41 16.44
C HIS A 130 8.99 12.19 16.67
N ASN A 131 9.39 11.43 15.63
CA ASN A 131 10.23 10.24 15.76
C ASN A 131 11.63 10.56 16.30
N ILE A 132 12.21 11.71 15.92
CA ILE A 132 13.47 12.19 16.53
C ILE A 132 13.29 12.39 18.04
N THR A 133 12.16 12.99 18.43
CA THR A 133 11.82 13.19 19.85
C THR A 133 11.55 11.86 20.56
N MET A 134 10.88 10.89 19.91
CA MET A 134 10.61 9.56 20.47
C MET A 134 11.89 8.76 20.69
N THR A 135 12.82 8.78 19.72
CA THR A 135 14.13 8.13 19.83
C THR A 135 14.96 8.76 20.95
N ARG A 136 14.90 10.10 21.08
CA ARG A 136 15.56 10.83 22.18
C ARG A 136 14.96 10.50 23.55
N ILE A 137 13.64 10.34 23.64
CA ILE A 137 12.96 9.95 24.89
C ILE A 137 13.44 8.56 25.34
N ILE A 138 13.53 7.59 24.43
CA ILE A 138 14.03 6.25 24.74
C ILE A 138 15.49 6.31 25.20
N SER A 139 16.36 7.05 24.48
CA SER A 139 17.77 7.16 24.86
C SER A 139 17.96 7.85 26.22
N ASP A 140 17.23 8.92 26.49
CA ASP A 140 17.27 9.63 27.77
C ASP A 140 16.81 8.72 28.92
N THR A 141 15.77 7.90 28.68
CA THR A 141 15.24 6.96 29.68
C THR A 141 16.26 5.86 30.01
N CYS A 142 16.93 5.29 29.01
CA CYS A 142 18.00 4.32 29.23
C CYS A 142 19.16 4.90 30.05
N ILE A 143 19.55 6.16 29.79
CA ILE A 143 20.61 6.84 30.54
C ILE A 143 20.17 7.08 32.00
N ASP A 144 18.92 7.51 32.22
CA ASP A 144 18.39 7.75 33.56
C ASP A 144 18.34 6.44 34.39
N ILE A 145 17.94 5.32 33.79
CA ILE A 145 17.93 3.99 34.45
C ILE A 145 19.34 3.58 34.87
N ILE A 146 20.32 3.70 33.96
CA ILE A 146 21.73 3.37 34.23
C ILE A 146 22.27 4.24 35.38
N ASN A 147 21.96 5.53 35.39
CA ASN A 147 22.41 6.44 36.44
C ASN A 147 21.80 6.06 37.81
N ILE A 148 20.52 5.70 37.85
CA ILE A 148 19.85 5.23 39.08
C ILE A 148 20.50 3.94 39.61
N GLU A 149 20.80 2.98 38.72
CA GLU A 149 21.46 1.73 39.08
C GLU A 149 22.88 1.97 39.63
N ILE A 150 23.65 2.88 39.01
CA ILE A 150 24.97 3.29 39.50
C ILE A 150 24.86 3.93 40.89
N GLU A 151 23.91 4.85 41.10
CA GLU A 151 23.67 5.50 42.39
C GLU A 151 23.25 4.51 43.50
N ASN A 152 22.46 3.50 43.15
CA ASN A 152 22.07 2.41 44.06
C ASN A 152 23.28 1.55 44.44
N GLY A 153 24.09 1.14 43.47
CA GLY A 153 25.32 0.36 43.74
C GLY A 153 26.33 1.12 44.60
N ASN A 154 26.45 2.44 44.41
CA ASN A 154 27.34 3.28 45.20
C ASN A 154 26.82 3.54 46.63
N ARG A 155 25.52 3.39 46.88
CA ARG A 155 24.93 3.44 48.23
C ARG A 155 25.21 2.16 49.01
N ASP A 156 25.08 1.00 48.38
CA ASP A 156 25.35 -0.30 49.01
C ASP A 156 26.83 -0.48 49.38
N ASN A 157 27.75 0.03 48.57
CA ASN A 157 29.19 -0.05 48.87
C ASN A 157 29.62 0.83 50.07
N ARG A 158 28.98 1.99 50.27
CA ARG A 158 29.25 2.87 51.42
C ARG A 158 28.77 2.29 52.75
N GLY A 159 27.77 1.40 52.74
CA GLY A 159 27.30 0.69 53.93
C GLY A 159 28.25 -0.40 54.43
N LYS A 160 29.19 -0.86 53.59
CA LYS A 160 30.13 -1.96 53.90
C LYS A 160 31.49 -1.49 54.39
N GLU A 161 31.84 -0.21 54.27
CA GLU A 161 33.13 0.33 54.74
C GLU A 161 33.14 0.79 56.21
N ILE A 162 32.02 0.65 56.94
CA ILE A 162 31.86 1.14 58.32
C ILE A 162 31.75 0.02 59.38
N THR A 163 32.13 -1.23 59.05
CA THR A 163 32.18 -2.36 60.00
C THR A 163 33.57 -2.95 60.03
#